data_AF-A0A2N0KKZ0-F1
#
_entry.id   AF-A0A2N0KKZ0-F1
#
_cell.length_a   1.000
_cell.length_b   1.000
_cell.length_c   1.000
_cell.angle_alpha   90.00
_cell.angle_beta   90.00
_cell.angle_gamma   90.00
#
_symmetry.space_group_name_H-M   'P 1'
#
loop_
_entity.id
_entity.type
_entity.pdbx_description
1 polymer ?
#
loop_
_entity_poly.entity_id
_entity_poly.type
_entity_poly.pdbx_seq_one_letter_code
_entity_poly.pdbx_strand_id
1 'polypeptide(L)' 'TPLFSIAGAVVADTGGPLSHCAIVSREYKMPCVVGTVVGTAVITDGMTLTVDGAKGIVRIDSRG' A
#
# COMPACT_ATOMS: atom_id res chain seq x y z
N THR A 1 -13.43 -2.24 9.05
CA THR A 1 -12.87 -0.92 8.66
C THR A 1 -13.19 -0.65 7.20
N PRO A 2 -14.15 0.24 6.88
CA PRO A 2 -14.76 0.39 5.55
C PRO A 2 -13.84 1.00 4.46
N LEU A 3 -12.64 1.46 4.82
CA LEU A 3 -11.68 2.04 3.86
C LEU A 3 -11.04 0.99 2.94
N PHE A 4 -10.89 -0.25 3.40
CA PHE A 4 -10.26 -1.32 2.61
C PHE A 4 -11.12 -1.79 1.44
N SER A 5 -12.45 -1.65 1.51
CA SER A 5 -13.33 -2.08 0.43
C SER A 5 -13.28 -1.18 -0.81
N ILE A 6 -12.79 0.06 -0.68
CA ILE A 6 -12.68 1.03 -1.78
C ILE A 6 -11.23 1.31 -2.21
N ALA A 7 -10.25 0.81 -1.44
CA ALA A 7 -8.84 1.05 -1.73
C ALA A 7 -8.33 0.08 -2.81
N GLY A 8 -7.58 0.57 -3.81
CA GLY A 8 -6.96 -0.31 -4.82
C GLY A 8 -5.66 -0.97 -4.35
N ALA A 9 -4.99 -0.38 -3.36
CA ALA A 9 -3.75 -0.86 -2.76
C ALA A 9 -3.57 -0.25 -1.37
N VAL A 10 -2.74 -0.87 -0.53
CA VAL A 10 -2.41 -0.36 0.80
C VAL A 10 -0.90 -0.17 0.93
N VAL A 11 -0.49 1.02 1.34
CA VAL A 11 0.90 1.34 1.70
C VAL A 11 0.91 1.85 3.14
N ALA A 12 1.74 1.26 3.99
CA ALA A 12 1.86 1.67 5.38
C ALA A 12 3.32 1.75 5.84
N ASP A 13 3.69 2.83 6.51
CA ASP A 13 5.06 3.02 7.00
C ASP A 13 5.42 2.14 8.17
N THR A 14 4.40 1.73 8.93
CA THR A 14 4.55 0.88 10.12
C THR A 14 3.75 -0.41 9.95
N GLY A 15 4.23 -1.46 10.61
CA GLY A 15 3.62 -2.79 10.56
C GLY A 15 4.48 -3.80 9.82
N GLY A 16 4.29 -5.08 10.17
CA GLY A 16 4.98 -6.20 9.55
C GLY A 16 4.08 -6.98 8.59
N PRO A 17 4.64 -7.94 7.82
CA PRO A 17 3.90 -8.76 6.86
C PRO A 17 2.80 -9.66 7.47
N LEU A 18 2.73 -9.76 8.80
CA LEU A 18 1.69 -10.45 9.58
C LEU A 18 0.78 -9.47 10.35
N SER A 19 0.87 -8.18 10.08
CA SER A 19 0.01 -7.17 10.73
C SER A 19 -1.43 -7.26 10.25
N HIS A 20 -2.36 -6.65 11.01
CA HIS A 20 -3.77 -6.56 10.66
C HIS A 20 -3.98 -6.04 9.23
N CYS A 21 -3.25 -4.99 8.83
CA CYS A 21 -3.33 -4.44 7.47
C CYS A 21 -2.90 -5.47 6.40
N ALA A 22 -1.86 -6.25 6.66
CA ALA A 22 -1.37 -7.25 5.72
C ALA A 22 -2.29 -8.47 5.61
N ILE A 23 -2.92 -8.89 6.72
CA ILE A 23 -3.90 -9.98 6.73
C ILE A 23 -5.16 -9.55 5.97
N VAL A 24 -5.74 -8.41 6.33
CA VAL A 24 -6.95 -7.88 5.68
C VAL A 24 -6.70 -7.66 4.19
N SER A 25 -5.59 -7.06 3.78
CA SER A 25 -5.33 -6.86 2.34
C SER A 25 -5.29 -8.17 1.53
N ARG A 26 -4.79 -9.26 2.12
CA ARG A 26 -4.81 -10.59 1.48
C ARG A 26 -6.21 -11.15 1.33
N GLU A 27 -7.07 -10.98 2.34
CA GLU A 27 -8.48 -11.38 2.28
C GLU A 27 -9.22 -10.65 1.16
N TYR A 28 -8.92 -9.36 0.98
CA TYR A 28 -9.50 -8.51 -0.06
C TYR A 28 -8.80 -8.66 -1.42
N LYS A 29 -7.78 -9.53 -1.53
CA LYS A 29 -6.97 -9.76 -2.75
C LYS A 29 -6.34 -8.48 -3.30
N MET A 30 -5.96 -7.57 -2.42
CA MET A 30 -5.38 -6.27 -2.76
C MET A 30 -3.88 -6.23 -2.48
N PRO A 31 -3.08 -5.58 -3.33
CA PRO A 31 -1.66 -5.40 -3.09
C PRO A 31 -1.41 -4.55 -1.84
N CYS A 32 -0.52 -5.02 -0.97
CA CYS A 32 -0.19 -4.37 0.30
C CYS A 32 1.32 -4.32 0.49
N VAL A 33 1.85 -3.15 0.82
CA VAL A 33 3.24 -2.96 1.22
C VAL A 33 3.24 -2.28 2.58
N VAL A 34 3.91 -2.90 3.55
CA VAL A 34 4.02 -2.42 4.93
C VAL A 34 5.48 -2.28 5.31
N GLY A 35 5.79 -1.36 6.22
CA GLY A 35 7.17 -1.09 6.63
C GLY A 35 7.94 -0.23 5.63
N THR A 36 7.26 0.65 4.89
CA THR A 36 7.92 1.58 3.95
C THR A 36 8.78 2.64 4.63
N VAL A 37 8.59 2.86 5.94
CA VAL A 37 9.26 3.87 6.80
C VAL A 37 9.01 5.33 6.38
N VAL A 38 9.07 5.64 5.09
CA VAL A 38 8.96 6.98 4.49
C VAL A 38 7.92 7.06 3.37
N GLY A 39 7.16 6.00 3.13
CA GLY A 39 6.17 5.91 2.06
C GLY A 39 5.11 7.01 2.15
N THR A 40 4.52 7.25 3.33
CA THR A 40 3.50 8.30 3.49
C THR A 40 4.09 9.72 3.45
N ALA A 41 5.40 9.87 3.64
CA ALA A 41 6.09 11.15 3.50
C ALA A 41 6.41 11.50 2.04
N VAL A 42 6.56 10.49 1.18
CA VAL A 42 6.90 10.65 -0.25
C VAL A 42 5.64 10.67 -1.12
N ILE A 43 4.64 9.87 -0.77
CA ILE A 43 3.39 9.75 -1.52
C ILE A 43 2.46 10.89 -1.12
N THR A 44 2.04 11.70 -2.08
CA THR A 44 1.03 12.75 -1.86
C THR A 44 -0.26 12.44 -2.60
N ASP A 45 -1.35 13.06 -2.13
CA ASP A 45 -2.65 12.97 -2.80
C ASP A 45 -2.56 13.39 -4.27
N GLY A 46 -3.29 12.68 -5.13
CA GLY A 46 -3.31 12.91 -6.58
C GLY A 46 -2.17 12.23 -7.35
N MET A 47 -1.17 11.63 -6.68
CA MET A 47 -0.14 10.84 -7.36
C MET A 47 -0.69 9.49 -7.83
N THR A 48 -0.33 9.10 -9.05
CA THR A 48 -0.55 7.74 -9.53
C THR A 48 0.63 6.87 -9.13
N LEU A 49 0.34 5.69 -8.58
CA LEU A 49 1.35 4.80 -8.02
C LEU A 49 1.07 3.37 -8.49
N THR A 50 2.13 2.59 -8.67
CA THR A 50 2.06 1.14 -8.85
C THR A 50 2.56 0.45 -7.58
N VAL A 51 1.74 -0.42 -7.01
CA VAL A 51 2.06 -1.15 -5.78
C VAL A 51 2.18 -2.64 -6.10
N ASP A 52 3.37 -3.21 -5.86
CA ASP A 52 3.64 -4.64 -5.95
C ASP A 52 3.80 -5.22 -4.54
N GLY A 53 2.69 -5.79 -4.02
CA GLY A 53 2.66 -6.42 -2.70
C GLY A 53 3.43 -7.73 -2.60
N ALA A 54 3.79 -8.37 -3.72
CA ALA A 54 4.60 -9.59 -3.71
C ALA A 54 6.08 -9.28 -3.55
N LYS A 55 6.56 -8.21 -4.19
CA LYS A 55 7.96 -7.75 -4.10
C LYS A 55 8.18 -6.71 -3.00
N GLY A 56 7.13 -6.15 -2.42
CA GLY A 56 7.23 -5.06 -1.44
C GLY A 56 7.67 -3.75 -2.07
N ILE A 57 7.33 -3.51 -3.34
CA ILE A 57 7.80 -2.34 -4.11
C ILE A 57 6.63 -1.40 -4.37
N VAL A 58 6.84 -0.11 -4.07
CA VAL A 58 5.95 0.97 -4.50
C VAL A 58 6.70 1.84 -5.50
N ARG A 59 6.08 2.10 -6.66
CA ARG A 59 6.62 2.98 -7.70
C ARG A 59 5.66 4.14 -7.93
N ILE A 60 6.20 5.35 -8.04
CA ILE A 60 5.43 6.52 -8.43
C ILE A 60 5.40 6.54 -9.96
N ASP A 61 4.20 6.45 -10.55
CA ASP A 61 4.03 6.55 -11.99
C ASP A 61 3.88 8.03 -12.34
N SER A 62 5.00 8.67 -12.70
CA SER A 62 4.98 10.06 -13.19
C SER A 62 4.49 10.07 -14.64
N ARG A 63 3.22 9.79 -14.87
CA ARG A 63 2.59 10.18 -16.13
C ARG A 63 2.12 11.62 -16.01
N GLY A 64 3.00 12.53 -16.39
CA GLY A 64 2.63 13.87 -16.85
C GLY A 64 1.92 13.79 -18.20
#